data_AF-A0A0A1UKN5-F1
#
_entry.id   AF-A0A0A1UKN5-F1
#
_cell.length_a   1.000
_cell.length_b   1.000
_cell.length_c   1.000
_cell.angle_alpha   90.00
_cell.angle_beta   90.00
_cell.angle_gamma   90.00
#
_symmetry.space_group_name_H-M   'P 1'
#
loop_
_entity.id
_entity.type
_entity.pdbx_description
1 polymer ?
#
loop_
_entity_poly.entity_id
_entity_poly.type
_entity_poly.pdbx_seq_one_letter_code
_entity_poly.pdbx_strand_id
1 'polypeptide(L)'
;MDNTVCEVSVSSNVSRSSLHRAARELLKLEAKDPKRPSAGNALIRRLVRIGVLDESHMRLDYVLGLTTEDFLERRLHTQRHIRVGKQIVNVLSFVVRLDSQTHIDFVLASTYGGGRQGRVHRKRAAAAASKDAGGDEEERVDVELYLRSTCFAFLPA
;
A
#
# COMPACT_ATOMS: atom_id res chain seq x y z
N MET A 1 10.01 -28.10 11.89
CA MET A 1 10.01 -27.03 12.92
C MET A 1 9.44 -25.81 12.22
N ASP A 2 8.13 -25.88 12.02
CA ASP A 2 7.41 -25.10 11.03
C ASP A 2 6.73 -23.97 11.77
N ASN A 3 7.42 -22.83 11.83
CA ASN A 3 6.86 -21.60 12.34
C ASN A 3 5.83 -21.12 11.32
N THR A 4 4.60 -21.58 11.53
CA THR A 4 3.40 -20.75 11.52
C THR A 4 3.43 -19.65 10.46
N VAL A 5 2.89 -20.01 9.32
CA VAL A 5 2.29 -19.11 8.33
C VAL A 5 1.24 -18.25 9.06
N CYS A 6 1.68 -17.18 9.71
CA CYS A 6 0.87 -16.20 10.43
C CYS A 6 1.34 -14.78 10.13
N GLU A 7 1.83 -14.54 8.92
CA GLU A 7 2.03 -13.22 8.31
C GLU A 7 1.77 -13.55 6.83
N VAL A 8 0.73 -13.11 6.13
CA VAL A 8 0.38 -11.73 5.83
C VAL A 8 -1.01 -11.82 5.19
N SER A 9 -2.07 -11.74 6.00
CA SER A 9 -3.41 -11.50 5.48
C SER A 9 -4.16 -10.66 6.48
N VAL A 10 -3.65 -9.45 6.75
CA VAL A 10 -4.51 -8.45 7.38
C VAL A 10 -5.24 -7.74 6.26
N SER A 11 -6.29 -8.40 5.78
CA SER A 11 -7.52 -7.73 5.33
C SER A 11 -8.14 -7.02 6.54
N SER A 12 -7.37 -6.15 7.18
CA SER A 12 -7.92 -5.27 8.18
C SER A 12 -8.72 -4.24 7.43
N ASN A 13 -10.05 -4.33 7.52
CA ASN A 13 -10.97 -3.23 7.22
C ASN A 13 -10.68 -2.06 8.18
N VAL A 14 -9.52 -1.41 8.03
CA VAL A 14 -9.22 -0.10 8.63
C VAL A 14 -9.91 0.92 7.75
N SER A 15 -11.24 0.93 7.80
CA SER A 15 -12.02 2.01 7.20
C SER A 15 -12.13 3.12 8.22
N ARG A 16 -12.08 4.37 7.74
CA ARG A 16 -12.33 5.56 8.57
C ARG A 16 -13.61 5.42 9.40
N SER A 17 -14.67 4.86 8.80
CA SER A 17 -15.94 4.63 9.48
C SER A 17 -15.86 3.67 10.68
N SER A 18 -15.13 2.55 10.56
CA SER A 18 -14.99 1.58 11.64
C SER A 18 -14.12 2.13 12.77
N LEU A 19 -13.08 2.90 12.44
CA LEU A 19 -12.23 3.60 13.40
C LEU A 19 -12.98 4.68 14.18
N HIS A 20 -13.74 5.54 13.48
CA HIS A 20 -14.53 6.58 14.13
C HIS A 20 -15.64 5.99 15.01
N ARG A 21 -16.21 4.84 14.63
CA ARG A 21 -17.17 4.13 15.47
C ARG A 21 -16.51 3.64 16.77
N ALA A 22 -15.38 2.96 16.67
CA ALA A 22 -14.64 2.47 17.83
C ALA A 22 -14.20 3.63 18.75
N ALA A 23 -13.66 4.71 18.19
CA ALA A 23 -13.26 5.89 18.97
C ALA A 23 -14.46 6.54 19.71
N ARG A 24 -15.61 6.68 19.04
CA ARG A 24 -16.83 7.21 19.67
C ARG A 24 -17.36 6.30 20.78
N GLU A 25 -17.25 4.98 20.65
CA GLU A 25 -17.65 4.05 21.73
C GLU A 25 -16.73 4.19 22.96
N LEU A 26 -15.43 4.40 22.74
CA LEU A 26 -14.45 4.54 23.82
C LEU A 26 -14.51 5.91 24.53
N LEU A 27 -14.84 6.98 23.82
CA LEU A 27 -14.98 8.33 24.39
C LEU A 27 -16.25 8.51 25.24
N LYS A 28 -17.25 7.64 25.07
CA LYS A 28 -18.45 7.62 25.92
C LYS A 28 -18.16 7.13 27.35
N LEU A 29 -17.11 6.32 27.52
CA LEU A 29 -16.70 5.77 28.81
C LEU A 29 -15.86 6.77 29.61
N GLU A 30 -15.81 6.60 30.92
CA GLU A 30 -15.05 7.49 31.79
C GLU A 30 -13.54 7.33 31.53
N ALA A 31 -12.75 8.39 31.77
CA ALA A 31 -11.31 8.40 31.55
C ALA A 31 -10.56 7.30 32.32
N LYS A 32 -11.11 6.86 33.46
CA LYS A 32 -10.47 5.93 34.39
C LYS A 32 -10.92 4.47 34.22
N ASP A 33 -11.94 4.22 33.40
CA ASP A 33 -12.39 2.86 33.10
C ASP A 33 -11.26 2.08 32.41
N PRO A 34 -10.94 0.84 32.84
CA PRO A 34 -9.82 0.08 32.30
C PRO A 34 -9.94 -0.23 30.79
N LYS A 35 -11.18 -0.24 30.27
CA LYS A 35 -11.46 -0.49 28.84
C LYS A 35 -10.97 0.65 27.95
N ARG A 36 -11.05 1.91 28.42
CA ARG A 36 -10.71 3.10 27.62
C ARG A 36 -9.21 3.19 27.27
N PRO A 37 -8.25 3.13 28.21
CA PRO A 37 -6.84 3.18 27.89
C PRO A 37 -6.36 1.88 27.22
N SER A 38 -6.92 0.72 27.59
CA SER A 38 -6.52 -0.56 27.00
C SER A 38 -6.88 -0.67 25.52
N ALA A 39 -8.16 -0.48 25.18
CA ALA A 39 -8.62 -0.54 23.79
C ALA A 39 -8.15 0.69 22.97
N GLY A 40 -8.07 1.87 23.60
CA GLY A 40 -7.58 3.09 22.96
C GLY A 40 -6.11 2.96 22.52
N ASN A 41 -5.23 2.52 23.42
CA ASN A 41 -3.81 2.34 23.10
C ASN A 41 -3.59 1.23 22.06
N ALA A 42 -4.42 0.18 22.06
CA ALA A 42 -4.38 -0.85 21.03
C ALA A 42 -4.75 -0.29 19.65
N LEU A 43 -5.76 0.58 19.57
CA LEU A 43 -6.17 1.26 18.34
C LEU A 43 -5.06 2.18 17.81
N ILE A 44 -4.46 2.98 18.69
CA ILE A 44 -3.39 3.92 18.36
C ILE A 44 -2.14 3.16 17.87
N ARG A 45 -1.72 2.09 18.56
CA ARG A 45 -0.57 1.26 18.13
C ARG A 45 -0.77 0.67 16.73
N ARG A 46 -2.00 0.30 16.38
CA ARG A 46 -2.33 -0.20 15.05
C ARG A 46 -2.24 0.90 13.98
N LEU A 47 -2.72 2.11 14.28
CA LEU A 47 -2.65 3.25 13.36
C LEU A 47 -1.21 3.72 13.11
N VAL A 48 -0.39 3.75 14.16
CA VAL A 48 1.04 4.07 14.07
C VAL A 48 1.78 3.03 13.23
N ARG A 49 1.53 1.73 13.44
CA ARG A 49 2.15 0.65 12.63
C ARG A 49 1.81 0.76 11.14
N ILE A 50 0.62 1.24 10.82
CA ILE A 50 0.21 1.47 9.43
C ILE A 50 0.80 2.79 8.89
N GLY A 51 1.12 3.74 9.77
CA GLY A 51 1.66 5.05 9.40
C GLY A 51 0.58 6.06 8.99
N VAL A 52 -0.67 5.87 9.42
CA VAL A 52 -1.76 6.86 9.26
C VAL A 52 -1.66 7.96 10.30
N LEU A 53 -1.07 7.66 11.46
CA LEU A 53 -0.91 8.58 12.57
C LEU A 53 0.57 8.68 12.94
N ASP A 54 1.03 9.90 13.23
CA ASP A 54 2.39 10.19 13.69
C ASP A 54 2.58 9.93 15.20
N GLU A 55 3.81 9.67 15.64
CA GLU A 55 4.15 9.31 17.02
C GLU A 55 3.81 10.41 18.04
N SER A 56 3.78 11.66 17.60
CA SER A 56 3.45 12.82 18.45
C SER A 56 1.96 12.91 18.81
N HIS A 57 1.07 12.23 18.07
CA HIS A 57 -0.38 12.39 18.15
C HIS A 57 -1.10 11.19 18.79
N MET A 58 -0.51 10.55 19.82
CA MET A 58 -1.08 9.37 20.50
C MET A 58 -2.26 9.68 21.44
N ARG A 59 -3.25 10.46 20.97
CA ARG A 59 -4.52 10.70 21.68
C ARG A 59 -5.70 10.24 20.84
N LEU A 60 -6.74 9.77 21.50
CA LEU A 60 -7.92 9.21 20.84
C LEU A 60 -8.70 10.27 20.03
N ASP A 61 -8.60 11.54 20.42
CA ASP A 61 -9.27 12.65 19.75
C ASP A 61 -8.77 12.87 18.30
N TYR A 62 -7.49 12.59 18.03
CA TYR A 62 -6.91 12.71 16.70
C TYR A 62 -7.47 11.69 15.71
N VAL A 63 -7.94 10.54 16.19
CA VAL A 63 -8.57 9.52 15.34
C VAL A 63 -9.86 10.04 14.70
N LEU A 64 -10.56 10.97 15.36
CA LEU A 64 -11.77 11.59 14.81
C LEU A 64 -11.49 12.66 13.76
N GLY A 65 -10.28 13.22 13.75
CA GLY A 65 -9.82 14.21 12.78
C GLY A 65 -9.24 13.61 11.50
N LEU A 66 -9.16 12.27 11.41
CA LEU A 66 -8.61 11.60 10.23
C LEU A 66 -9.48 11.86 9.00
N THR A 67 -8.81 12.19 7.91
CA THR A 67 -9.43 12.43 6.62
C THR A 67 -9.47 11.12 5.82
N THR A 68 -10.12 11.11 4.65
CA THR A 68 -10.15 9.88 3.82
C THR A 68 -8.85 9.76 3.02
N GLU A 69 -8.23 10.90 2.73
CA GLU A 69 -6.99 11.11 2.00
C GLU A 69 -5.82 10.37 2.68
N ASP A 70 -5.72 10.45 4.01
CA ASP A 70 -4.69 9.77 4.82
C ASP A 70 -4.65 8.24 4.58
N PHE A 71 -5.81 7.64 4.27
CA PHE A 71 -5.92 6.21 3.97
C PHE A 71 -5.64 5.90 2.50
N LEU A 72 -5.90 6.84 1.59
CA LEU A 72 -5.66 6.64 0.16
C LEU A 72 -4.16 6.66 -0.15
N GLU A 73 -3.39 7.49 0.54
CA GLU A 73 -1.92 7.57 0.39
C GLU A 73 -1.21 6.26 0.78
N ARG A 74 -1.77 5.51 1.73
CA ARG A 74 -1.22 4.22 2.19
C ARG A 74 -1.71 3.02 1.39
N ARG A 75 -2.65 3.22 0.45
CA ARG A 75 -3.18 2.14 -0.39
C ARG A 75 -2.34 1.96 -1.65
N LEU A 76 -1.92 0.72 -1.88
CA LEU A 76 -1.17 0.36 -3.07
C LEU A 76 -2.13 0.08 -4.23
N HIS A 77 -1.98 0.83 -5.32
CA HIS A 77 -2.74 0.59 -6.55
C HIS A 77 -2.09 -0.57 -7.34
N THR A 78 -2.76 -1.72 -7.42
CA THR A 78 -2.18 -2.93 -8.02
C THR A 78 -2.35 -2.97 -9.53
N GLN A 79 -1.23 -3.05 -10.24
CA GLN A 79 -1.06 -3.94 -11.40
C GLN A 79 -0.28 -5.17 -10.92
N ARG A 80 -0.46 -6.37 -11.52
CA ARG A 80 0.16 -7.67 -11.11
C ARG A 80 1.70 -7.71 -11.19
N HIS A 81 2.35 -6.57 -11.13
CA HIS A 81 3.78 -6.38 -11.28
C HIS A 81 4.45 -6.01 -9.96
N ILE A 82 3.70 -5.68 -8.90
CA ILE A 82 4.25 -5.24 -7.61
C ILE A 82 4.24 -6.39 -6.59
N ARG A 83 5.36 -6.55 -5.87
CA ARG A 83 5.49 -7.45 -4.72
C ARG A 83 5.85 -6.67 -3.46
N VAL A 84 5.46 -7.23 -2.32
CA VAL A 84 5.93 -6.82 -0.99
C VAL A 84 6.68 -8.01 -0.40
N GLY A 85 8.01 -7.88 -0.32
CA GLY A 85 8.91 -8.97 0.03
C GLY A 85 8.80 -10.13 -0.98
N LYS A 86 8.26 -11.27 -0.52
CA LYS A 86 8.09 -12.47 -1.37
C LYS A 86 6.67 -12.59 -1.97
N GLN A 87 5.72 -11.77 -1.52
CA GLN A 87 4.31 -11.88 -1.88
C GLN A 87 3.95 -10.94 -3.03
N ILE A 88 3.27 -11.45 -4.06
CA ILE A 88 2.68 -10.62 -5.12
C ILE A 88 1.37 -10.03 -4.62
N VAL A 89 1.20 -8.73 -4.75
CA VAL A 89 -0.03 -8.04 -4.34
C VAL A 89 -1.01 -8.04 -5.52
N ASN A 90 -2.22 -8.58 -5.29
CA ASN A 90 -3.29 -8.68 -6.29
C ASN A 90 -4.59 -8.00 -5.84
N VAL A 91 -4.60 -7.37 -4.66
CA VAL A 91 -5.77 -6.68 -4.09
C VAL A 91 -5.54 -5.18 -4.11
N LEU A 92 -6.47 -4.44 -4.71
CA LEU A 92 -6.43 -2.98 -4.87
C LEU A 92 -6.64 -2.19 -3.56
N SER A 93 -6.96 -2.89 -2.47
CA SER A 93 -7.17 -2.33 -1.14
C SER A 93 -6.05 -2.68 -0.17
N PHE A 94 -4.89 -3.06 -0.68
CA PHE A 94 -3.74 -3.41 0.16
C PHE A 94 -3.17 -2.15 0.81
N VAL A 95 -3.15 -2.12 2.15
CA VAL A 95 -2.57 -1.03 2.93
C VAL A 95 -1.16 -1.44 3.34
N VAL A 96 -0.18 -0.62 2.96
CA VAL A 96 1.24 -0.88 3.27
C VAL A 96 1.55 -0.42 4.70
N ARG A 97 2.24 -1.28 5.46
CA ARG A 97 2.78 -0.94 6.79
C ARG A 97 4.12 -0.24 6.64
N LEU A 98 4.49 0.59 7.61
CA LEU A 98 5.76 1.31 7.61
C LEU A 98 6.98 0.36 7.52
N ASP A 99 6.94 -0.74 8.27
CA ASP A 99 8.00 -1.76 8.29
C ASP A 99 8.19 -2.48 6.93
N SER A 100 7.12 -2.58 6.15
CA SER A 100 7.10 -3.29 4.86
C SER A 100 7.37 -2.36 3.66
N GLN A 101 7.47 -1.05 3.90
CA GLN A 101 7.62 -0.05 2.83
C GLN A 101 8.95 -0.21 2.07
N THR A 102 10.00 -0.67 2.76
CA THR A 102 11.33 -0.90 2.17
C THR A 102 11.41 -2.13 1.27
N HIS A 103 10.42 -3.03 1.32
CA HIS A 103 10.41 -4.28 0.58
C HIS A 103 9.45 -4.25 -0.62
N ILE A 104 9.03 -3.05 -1.04
CA ILE A 104 8.18 -2.86 -2.21
C ILE A 104 9.07 -2.85 -3.44
N ASP A 105 8.94 -3.88 -4.27
CA ASP A 105 9.68 -4.00 -5.53
C ASP A 105 8.75 -4.47 -6.64
N PHE A 106 9.22 -4.35 -7.88
CA PHE A 106 8.64 -5.12 -8.97
C PHE A 106 8.92 -6.62 -8.80
N VAL A 107 7.98 -7.43 -9.28
CA VAL A 107 8.14 -8.87 -9.38
C VAL A 107 9.22 -9.14 -10.43
N LEU A 108 10.27 -9.87 -10.05
CA LEU A 108 11.38 -10.24 -10.95
C LEU A 108 10.89 -10.93 -12.24
N ALA A 109 9.83 -11.72 -12.14
CA ALA A 109 9.22 -12.40 -13.30
C ALA A 109 8.35 -11.48 -14.18
N SER A 110 8.05 -10.26 -13.73
CA SER A 110 7.21 -9.33 -14.47
C SER A 110 7.98 -8.55 -15.53
N THR A 111 7.24 -8.04 -16.53
CA THR A 111 7.79 -7.22 -17.62
C THR A 111 8.56 -6.00 -17.15
N TYR A 112 8.20 -5.42 -16.00
CA TYR A 112 8.85 -4.26 -15.41
C TYR A 112 9.98 -4.61 -14.44
N GLY A 113 10.06 -5.87 -13.99
CA GLY A 113 11.10 -6.36 -13.09
C GLY A 113 12.27 -7.08 -13.79
N GLY A 114 12.42 -6.91 -15.11
CA GLY A 114 13.44 -7.59 -15.91
C GLY A 114 13.04 -8.99 -16.41
N GLY A 115 11.78 -9.38 -16.25
CA GLY A 115 11.24 -10.64 -16.74
C GLY A 115 10.90 -10.62 -18.24
N ARG A 116 10.47 -11.78 -18.76
CA ARG A 116 10.15 -11.93 -20.19
C ARG A 116 9.05 -10.95 -20.62
N GLN A 117 9.35 -10.15 -21.63
CA GLN A 117 8.43 -9.12 -22.12
C GLN A 117 7.11 -9.70 -22.64
N GLY A 118 6.01 -8.94 -22.49
CA GLY A 118 4.64 -9.44 -22.66
C GLY A 118 4.28 -9.89 -24.07
N ARG A 119 3.19 -10.66 -24.21
CA ARG A 119 2.73 -11.20 -25.51
C ARG A 119 2.57 -10.13 -26.60
N VAL A 120 1.95 -9.01 -26.26
CA VAL A 120 1.71 -7.91 -27.21
C VAL A 120 3.03 -7.30 -27.66
N HIS A 121 3.96 -7.06 -26.73
CA HIS A 121 5.29 -6.55 -27.04
C HIS A 121 6.05 -7.50 -27.98
N ARG A 122 6.06 -8.81 -27.67
CA ARG A 122 6.69 -9.82 -28.55
C ARG A 122 6.03 -9.93 -29.92
N LYS A 123 4.70 -9.81 -29.99
CA LYS A 123 3.97 -9.83 -31.28
C LYS A 123 4.28 -8.59 -32.13
N ARG A 124 4.34 -7.41 -31.50
CA ARG A 124 4.73 -6.14 -32.16
C ARG A 124 6.19 -6.16 -32.59
N ALA A 125 7.11 -6.63 -31.74
CA ALA A 125 8.52 -6.81 -32.06
C ALA A 125 8.72 -7.81 -33.22
N ALA A 126 7.99 -8.93 -33.25
CA ALA A 126 8.03 -9.86 -34.38
C ALA A 126 7.49 -9.22 -35.68
N ALA A 127 6.43 -8.42 -35.59
CA ALA A 127 5.89 -7.68 -36.73
C ALA A 127 6.82 -6.54 -37.20
N ALA A 128 7.56 -5.90 -36.28
CA ALA A 128 8.55 -4.88 -36.57
C ALA A 128 9.85 -5.48 -37.13
N ALA A 129 10.30 -6.62 -36.61
CA ALA A 129 11.42 -7.38 -37.15
C ALA A 129 11.12 -7.89 -38.56
N SER A 130 9.86 -8.22 -38.88
CA SER A 130 9.45 -8.49 -40.27
C SER A 130 9.37 -7.25 -41.16
N LYS A 131 9.57 -6.03 -40.63
CA LYS A 131 9.59 -4.76 -41.37
C LYS A 131 10.97 -4.06 -41.47
N ASP A 132 11.99 -4.64 -40.83
CA ASP A 132 13.42 -4.30 -40.82
C ASP A 132 13.87 -2.92 -40.26
N ALA A 133 15.00 -2.98 -39.54
CA ALA A 133 15.94 -1.94 -39.09
C ALA A 133 15.41 -0.54 -38.70
N GLY A 134 15.18 -0.32 -37.41
CA GLY A 134 15.04 1.02 -36.82
C GLY A 134 14.99 0.89 -35.30
N GLY A 135 16.15 0.94 -34.67
CA GLY A 135 16.25 0.92 -33.21
C GLY A 135 15.74 2.24 -32.65
N ASP A 136 14.92 2.17 -31.62
CA ASP A 136 14.67 3.29 -30.72
C ASP A 136 14.60 2.70 -29.30
N GLU A 137 15.70 2.99 -28.61
CA GLU A 137 15.93 3.12 -27.19
C GLU A 137 14.88 2.50 -26.26
N GLU A 138 15.37 1.51 -25.51
CA GLU A 138 14.74 0.92 -24.35
C GLU A 138 14.33 2.05 -23.39
N GLU A 139 13.06 2.49 -23.47
CA GLU A 139 12.46 3.39 -22.49
C GLU A 139 12.40 2.59 -21.19
N ARG A 140 13.50 2.63 -20.43
CA ARG A 140 13.57 2.25 -19.04
C ARG A 140 12.65 3.24 -18.34
N VAL A 141 11.37 2.89 -18.24
CA VAL A 141 10.40 3.69 -17.50
C VAL A 141 10.94 3.80 -16.08
N ASP A 142 11.48 4.97 -15.74
CA ASP A 142 12.02 5.22 -14.42
C ASP A 142 10.90 4.93 -13.42
N VAL A 143 11.19 3.97 -12.54
CA VAL A 143 10.27 3.45 -11.52
C VAL A 143 9.67 4.60 -10.70
N GLU A 144 10.46 5.65 -10.47
CA GLU A 144 10.08 6.87 -9.79
C GLU A 144 9.06 7.71 -10.58
N LEU A 145 9.19 7.77 -11.91
CA LEU A 145 8.31 8.53 -12.79
C LEU A 145 6.95 7.82 -12.97
N TYR A 146 6.95 6.49 -13.10
CA TYR A 146 5.70 5.71 -13.18
C TYR A 146 4.95 5.69 -11.84
N LEU A 147 5.64 5.54 -10.71
CA LEU A 147 5.03 5.63 -9.38
C LEU A 147 4.55 7.06 -9.06
N ARG A 148 5.28 8.12 -9.46
CA ARG A 148 4.76 9.51 -9.36
C ARG A 148 3.56 9.76 -10.27
N SER A 149 3.59 9.24 -11.50
CA SER A 149 2.52 9.39 -12.49
C SER A 149 1.24 8.62 -12.10
N THR A 150 1.37 7.41 -11.56
CA THR A 150 0.21 6.55 -11.27
C THR A 150 -0.21 6.55 -9.80
N CYS A 151 0.64 7.06 -8.89
CA CYS A 151 0.35 7.12 -7.46
C CYS A 151 0.25 8.55 -6.90
N PHE A 152 0.62 9.59 -7.67
CA PHE A 152 0.62 11.00 -7.22
C PHE A 152 -0.01 12.00 -8.23
N ALA A 153 -0.76 11.53 -9.23
CA ALA A 153 -1.45 12.40 -10.20
C ALA A 153 -2.84 12.87 -9.72
N PHE A 154 -2.95 13.30 -8.46
CA PHE A 154 -4.08 14.10 -7.97
C PHE A 154 -3.63 15.01 -6.81
N LEU A 155 -2.70 15.91 -7.09
CA LEU A 155 -2.58 17.12 -6.29
C LEU A 155 -2.54 18.32 -7.25
N PRO A 156 -3.58 19.17 -7.29
CA PRO A 156 -3.49 20.44 -7.99
C PRO A 156 -2.47 21.34 -7.30
N ALA A 157 -1.91 22.25 -8.11
CA ALA A 157 -0.91 23.26 -7.76
C ALA A 157 -1.27 24.11 -6.53
#